data_AF-A0A5C8S1T3-F1
#
_entry.id   AF-A0A5C8S1T3-F1
#
_cell.length_a   1.000
_cell.length_b   1.000
_cell.length_c   1.000
_cell.angle_alpha   90.00
_cell.angle_beta   90.00
_cell.angle_gamma   90.00
#
_symmetry.space_group_name_H-M   'P 1'
#
loop_
_entity.id
_entity.type
_entity.pdbx_description
1 polymer ?
#
loop_
_entity_poly.entity_id
_entity_poly.type
_entity_poly.pdbx_seq_one_letter_code
_entity_poly.pdbx_strand_id
1 'polypeptide(L)'
;MTNAPHIVVAGTRRTWSPEQKRAILAEADDPTTTASEVARRHGLHSSLLFRWRRALRAEASAPKAGFHPSFIPLALPAPPSTVRAEPSRSGAIEIELAGGHRLRAEAGADVALLQGVIAALLGR
;
A
#
# COMPACT_ATOMS: atom_id res chain seq x y z
N MET A 1 -46.95 1.34 56.09
CA MET A 1 -46.28 0.49 55.09
C MET A 1 -46.36 1.22 53.76
N THR A 2 -45.30 1.95 53.40
CA THR A 2 -45.32 2.91 52.28
C THR A 2 -45.18 2.16 50.96
N ASN A 3 -46.24 2.18 50.16
CA ASN A 3 -46.25 1.54 48.84
C ASN A 3 -45.44 2.42 47.87
N ALA A 4 -44.25 1.94 47.49
CA ALA A 4 -43.36 2.65 46.56
C ALA A 4 -43.94 2.54 45.14
N PRO A 5 -44.09 3.66 44.40
CA PRO A 5 -44.61 3.60 43.05
C PRO A 5 -43.60 2.91 42.12
N HIS A 6 -43.94 1.73 41.62
CA HIS A 6 -43.20 1.07 40.56
C HIS A 6 -43.54 1.73 39.22
N ILE A 7 -42.64 2.59 38.75
CA ILE A 7 -42.79 3.23 37.43
C ILE A 7 -42.40 2.19 36.37
N VAL A 8 -43.40 1.58 35.73
CA VAL A 8 -43.18 0.78 34.52
C VAL A 8 -43.12 1.74 33.33
N VAL A 9 -41.91 2.20 32.99
CA VAL A 9 -41.69 2.96 31.76
C VAL A 9 -41.74 1.97 30.60
N ALA A 10 -42.85 1.96 29.84
CA ALA A 10 -42.95 1.25 28.57
C ALA A 10 -42.06 1.94 27.51
N GLY A 11 -40.75 1.76 27.60
CA GLY A 11 -39.79 2.20 26.60
C GLY A 11 -39.73 1.21 25.44
N THR A 12 -40.32 1.56 24.30
CA THR A 12 -40.35 0.77 23.06
C THR A 12 -38.98 0.53 22.41
N ARG A 13 -37.88 1.03 22.97
CA ARG A 13 -36.51 0.75 22.52
C ARG A 13 -35.74 0.00 23.60
N ARG A 14 -35.35 -1.23 23.28
CA ARG A 14 -34.45 -2.04 24.10
C ARG A 14 -33.12 -1.30 24.26
N THR A 15 -32.83 -0.85 25.48
CA THR A 15 -31.57 -0.22 25.85
C THR A 15 -30.58 -1.31 26.29
N TRP A 16 -29.33 -1.20 25.88
CA TRP A 16 -28.27 -2.14 26.23
C TRP A 16 -27.22 -1.44 27.09
N SER A 17 -26.96 -1.98 28.27
CA SER A 17 -25.87 -1.48 29.12
C SER A 17 -24.51 -1.72 28.45
N PRO A 18 -23.46 -0.96 28.79
CA PRO A 18 -22.11 -1.20 28.27
C PRO A 18 -21.61 -2.63 28.54
N GLU A 19 -21.95 -3.19 29.70
CA GLU A 19 -21.60 -4.56 30.12
C GLU A 19 -22.29 -5.59 29.23
N GLN A 20 -23.59 -5.39 28.97
CA GLN A 20 -24.35 -6.26 28.06
C GLN A 20 -23.79 -6.22 26.64
N LYS A 21 -23.44 -5.03 26.13
CA LYS A 21 -22.81 -4.89 24.81
C LYS A 21 -21.50 -5.66 24.75
N ARG A 22 -20.66 -5.59 25.79
CA ARG A 22 -19.38 -6.32 25.86
C ARG A 22 -19.58 -7.83 25.90
N ALA A 23 -20.54 -8.32 26.70
CA ALA A 23 -20.83 -9.75 26.79
C ALA A 23 -21.27 -10.33 25.43
N ILE A 24 -22.19 -9.64 24.74
CA ILE A 24 -22.68 -10.07 23.42
C ILE A 24 -21.56 -10.00 22.36
N LEU A 25 -20.70 -8.98 22.43
CA LEU A 25 -19.58 -8.87 21.52
C LEU A 25 -18.51 -9.94 21.74
N ALA A 26 -18.27 -10.35 22.99
CA ALA A 26 -17.36 -11.45 23.32
C ALA A 26 -17.90 -12.78 22.78
N GLU A 27 -19.20 -13.04 22.94
CA GLU A 27 -19.87 -14.21 22.32
C GLU A 27 -19.76 -14.19 20.79
N ALA A 28 -19.86 -13.01 20.17
CA ALA A 28 -19.72 -12.85 18.72
C ALA A 28 -18.28 -12.94 18.19
N ASP A 29 -17.27 -12.89 19.08
CA ASP A 29 -15.85 -13.04 18.73
C ASP A 29 -15.37 -14.50 18.80
N ASP A 30 -16.20 -15.39 19.32
CA ASP A 30 -15.94 -16.83 19.33
C ASP A 30 -15.84 -17.35 17.88
N PRO A 31 -14.72 -17.98 17.47
CA PRO A 31 -14.57 -18.53 16.13
C PRO A 31 -15.56 -19.64 15.80
N THR A 32 -16.23 -20.25 16.79
CA THR A 32 -17.21 -21.31 16.57
C THR A 32 -18.59 -20.77 16.20
N THR A 33 -18.85 -19.47 16.36
CA THR A 33 -20.16 -18.86 16.11
C THR A 33 -20.06 -17.69 15.15
N THR A 34 -21.12 -17.42 14.39
CA THR A 34 -21.17 -16.22 13.52
C THR A 34 -21.82 -15.04 14.24
N ALA A 35 -21.34 -13.83 13.96
CA ALA A 35 -21.93 -12.60 14.51
C ALA A 35 -23.44 -12.46 14.18
N SER A 36 -23.88 -12.97 13.03
CA SER A 36 -25.29 -12.97 12.63
C SER A 36 -26.14 -13.93 13.47
N GLU A 37 -25.58 -15.07 13.88
CA GLU A 37 -26.25 -16.02 14.75
C GLU A 37 -26.39 -15.48 16.18
N VAL A 38 -25.32 -14.91 16.73
CA VAL A 38 -25.35 -14.23 18.03
C VAL A 38 -26.36 -13.07 18.00
N ALA A 39 -26.39 -12.29 16.92
CA ALA A 39 -27.38 -11.21 16.78
C ALA A 39 -28.82 -11.74 16.85
N ARG A 40 -29.15 -12.83 16.13
CA ARG A 40 -30.49 -13.44 16.18
C ARG A 40 -30.85 -13.94 17.58
N ARG A 41 -29.92 -14.59 18.29
CA ARG A 41 -30.11 -15.08 19.67
C ARG A 41 -30.49 -13.96 20.63
N HIS A 42 -29.91 -12.77 20.43
CA HIS A 42 -30.16 -11.59 21.27
C HIS A 42 -31.29 -10.68 20.74
N GLY A 43 -31.97 -11.05 19.65
CA GLY A 43 -33.03 -10.25 19.03
C GLY A 43 -32.50 -8.94 18.41
N LEU A 44 -31.27 -8.99 17.90
CA LEU A 44 -30.53 -7.87 17.33
C LEU A 44 -30.35 -8.05 15.82
N HIS A 45 -30.22 -6.92 15.13
CA HIS A 45 -29.72 -6.91 13.76
C HIS A 45 -28.18 -6.93 13.78
N SER A 46 -27.55 -7.72 12.89
CA SER A 46 -26.09 -7.88 12.84
C SER A 46 -25.34 -6.55 12.68
N SER A 47 -25.92 -5.58 11.96
CA SER A 47 -25.33 -4.24 11.80
C SER A 47 -25.11 -3.50 13.13
N LEU A 48 -25.89 -3.81 14.17
CA LEU A 48 -25.72 -3.21 15.49
C LEU A 48 -24.45 -3.73 16.18
N LEU A 49 -24.12 -5.01 16.03
CA LEU A 49 -22.87 -5.59 16.55
C LEU A 49 -21.65 -4.96 15.88
N PHE A 50 -21.68 -4.82 14.55
CA PHE A 50 -20.59 -4.14 13.83
C PHE A 50 -20.44 -2.67 14.25
N ARG A 51 -21.57 -1.98 14.50
CA ARG A 51 -21.54 -0.61 15.02
C ARG A 51 -20.91 -0.54 16.40
N TRP A 52 -21.25 -1.47 17.31
CA TRP A 52 -20.64 -1.52 18.64
C TRP A 52 -19.15 -1.89 18.57
N ARG A 53 -18.74 -2.83 17.70
CA ARG A 53 -17.32 -3.13 17.46
C ARG A 53 -16.55 -1.89 17.00
N ARG A 54 -17.11 -1.13 16.06
CA ARG A 54 -16.48 0.11 15.57
C ARG A 54 -16.38 1.16 16.66
N ALA A 55 -17.41 1.33 17.48
CA ALA A 55 -17.41 2.26 18.60
C ALA A 55 -16.33 1.90 19.64
N LEU A 56 -16.22 0.62 20.04
CA LEU A 56 -15.19 0.17 20.97
C LEU A 56 -13.77 0.34 20.41
N ARG A 57 -13.58 0.07 19.11
CA ARG A 57 -12.28 0.33 18.45
C ARG A 57 -11.97 1.83 18.39
N ALA A 58 -12.96 2.67 18.16
CA ALA A 58 -12.79 4.12 18.17
C ALA A 58 -12.49 4.65 19.59
N GLU A 59 -13.07 4.06 20.63
CA GLU A 59 -12.72 4.37 22.03
C GLU A 59 -11.31 3.88 22.38
N ALA A 60 -10.91 2.70 21.91
CA ALA A 60 -9.55 2.17 22.12
C ALA A 60 -8.49 2.91 21.30
N SER A 61 -8.86 3.41 20.12
CA SER A 61 -8.00 4.14 19.19
C SER A 61 -8.11 5.66 19.34
N ALA A 62 -8.99 6.16 20.20
CA ALA A 62 -8.96 7.55 20.61
C ALA A 62 -7.54 7.81 21.11
N PRO A 63 -6.86 8.85 20.61
CA PRO A 63 -5.50 9.12 21.03
C PRO A 63 -5.52 9.33 22.54
N LYS A 64 -5.12 8.30 23.30
CA LYS A 64 -4.59 8.53 24.64
C LYS A 64 -3.52 9.58 24.42
N ALA A 65 -3.65 10.75 25.04
CA ALA A 65 -2.66 11.80 24.91
C ALA A 65 -1.26 11.17 25.06
N GLY A 66 -0.50 11.08 23.95
CA GLY A 66 0.81 10.42 23.90
C GLY A 66 0.94 9.08 23.15
N PHE A 67 -0.12 8.44 22.64
CA PHE A 67 0.00 7.22 21.81
C PHE A 67 -0.10 7.56 20.33
N HIS A 68 1.03 7.82 19.70
CA HIS A 68 1.13 7.87 18.23
C HIS A 68 1.26 6.44 17.70
N PRO A 69 0.54 6.05 16.63
CA PRO A 69 0.76 4.76 16.01
C PRO A 69 2.23 4.68 15.55
N SER A 70 2.96 3.69 16.06
CA SER A 70 4.34 3.44 15.63
C SER A 70 4.31 2.72 14.29
N PHE A 71 4.97 3.31 13.29
CA PHE A 71 5.22 2.65 12.03
C PHE A 71 6.40 1.68 12.21
N ILE A 72 6.22 0.43 11.80
CA ILE A 72 7.30 -0.55 11.75
C ILE A 72 7.91 -0.46 10.34
N PRO A 73 9.21 -0.14 10.19
CA PRO A 73 9.86 -0.15 8.89
C PRO A 73 9.88 -1.59 8.35
N LEU A 74 9.22 -1.79 7.20
CA LEU A 74 9.25 -3.05 6.47
C LEU A 74 10.30 -2.93 5.36
N ALA A 75 11.42 -3.65 5.49
CA ALA A 75 12.41 -3.75 4.41
C ALA A 75 11.86 -4.66 3.32
N LEU A 76 11.60 -4.10 2.13
CA LEU A 76 11.30 -4.88 0.94
C LEU A 76 12.62 -5.39 0.32
N PRO A 77 12.65 -6.62 -0.21
CA PRO A 77 13.81 -7.07 -0.98
C PRO A 77 14.05 -6.11 -2.14
N ALA A 78 15.32 -5.82 -2.42
CA ALA A 78 15.68 -5.00 -3.57
C ALA A 78 15.06 -5.63 -4.83
N PRO A 79 14.37 -4.84 -5.67
CA PRO A 79 13.92 -5.35 -6.96
C PRO A 79 15.14 -5.93 -7.69
N PRO A 80 14.99 -7.05 -8.43
CA PRO A 80 16.10 -7.57 -9.20
C PRO A 80 16.62 -6.42 -10.06
N SER A 81 17.91 -6.13 -9.95
CA SER A 81 18.57 -5.22 -10.87
C SER A 81 18.43 -5.81 -12.25
N THR A 82 17.38 -5.42 -12.96
CA THR A 82 17.45 -5.37 -14.41
C THR A 82 18.57 -4.39 -14.65
N VAL A 83 19.75 -4.90 -15.01
CA VAL A 83 20.77 -4.09 -15.64
C VAL A 83 20.05 -3.42 -16.78
N ARG A 84 19.65 -2.16 -16.57
CA ARG A 84 19.19 -1.33 -17.66
C ARG A 84 20.44 -1.27 -18.51
N ALA A 85 20.42 -1.99 -19.63
CA ALA A 85 21.42 -1.80 -20.65
C ALA A 85 21.42 -0.30 -20.90
N GLU A 86 22.49 0.37 -20.46
CA GLU A 86 22.82 1.70 -20.94
C GLU A 86 22.62 1.61 -22.45
N PRO A 87 21.76 2.45 -23.07
CA PRO A 87 21.68 2.44 -24.51
C PRO A 87 23.10 2.67 -24.99
N SER A 88 23.70 1.64 -25.59
CA SER A 88 25.03 1.73 -26.17
C SER A 88 24.96 2.98 -27.03
N ARG A 89 25.66 4.04 -26.63
CA ARG A 89 25.70 5.29 -27.41
C ARG A 89 26.52 4.95 -28.64
N SER A 90 25.91 4.24 -29.57
CA SER A 90 26.43 3.93 -30.88
C SER A 90 26.32 5.21 -31.71
N GLY A 91 27.06 6.23 -31.28
CA GLY A 91 27.28 7.45 -32.04
C GLY A 91 28.30 7.11 -33.11
N ALA A 92 27.82 6.64 -34.26
CA ALA A 92 28.67 6.56 -35.44
C ALA A 92 28.77 7.94 -36.09
N ILE A 93 29.99 8.41 -36.37
CA ILE A 93 30.27 9.63 -37.10
C ILE A 93 30.52 9.25 -38.55
N GLU A 94 29.76 9.86 -39.45
CA GLU A 94 29.94 9.71 -40.90
C GLU A 94 30.69 10.91 -41.46
N ILE A 95 31.74 10.66 -42.23
CA ILE A 95 32.64 11.66 -42.80
C ILE A 95 32.62 11.50 -44.32
N GLU A 96 32.18 12.55 -45.02
CA GLU A 96 32.22 12.61 -46.48
C GLU A 96 33.41 13.48 -46.91
N LEU A 97 34.29 12.91 -47.73
CA LEU A 97 35.47 13.58 -48.26
C LEU A 97 35.13 14.17 -49.63
N ALA A 98 35.79 15.28 -49.99
CA ALA A 98 35.56 16.00 -51.25
C ALA A 98 35.76 15.13 -52.52
N GLY A 99 36.46 14.00 -52.40
CA GLY A 99 36.65 13.00 -53.48
C GLY A 99 35.51 11.98 -53.63
N GLY A 100 34.39 12.14 -52.91
CA GLY A 100 33.24 11.22 -52.95
C GLY A 100 33.39 9.98 -52.08
N HIS A 101 34.48 9.86 -51.32
CA HIS A 101 34.68 8.79 -50.33
C HIS A 101 33.90 9.09 -49.05
N ARG A 102 33.33 8.03 -48.47
CA ARG A 102 32.48 8.11 -47.28
C ARG A 102 32.99 7.14 -46.22
N LEU A 103 33.33 7.66 -45.05
CA LEU A 103 33.88 6.89 -43.93
C LEU A 103 32.89 6.92 -42.77
N ARG A 104 32.72 5.78 -42.10
CA ARG A 104 31.90 5.67 -40.89
C ARG A 104 32.75 5.18 -39.73
N ALA A 105 32.82 5.96 -38.66
CA ALA A 105 33.59 5.65 -37.46
C ALA A 105 32.65 5.51 -36.26
N GLU A 106 32.79 4.44 -35.47
CA GLU A 106 32.04 4.29 -34.22
C GLU A 106 32.67 5.07 -33.06
N ALA A 107 31.90 5.25 -31.99
CA ALA A 107 32.40 5.85 -30.76
C ALA A 107 33.57 5.00 -30.20
N GLY A 108 34.73 5.63 -30.04
CA GLY A 108 35.96 4.96 -29.57
C GLY A 108 36.89 4.45 -30.69
N ALA A 109 36.61 4.75 -31.96
CA ALA A 109 37.52 4.45 -33.06
C ALA A 109 38.91 5.08 -32.85
N ASP A 110 39.96 4.31 -33.16
CA ASP A 110 41.35 4.75 -33.04
C ASP A 110 41.64 5.91 -34.00
N VAL A 111 42.07 7.04 -33.43
CA VAL A 111 42.38 8.27 -34.14
C VAL A 111 43.52 8.08 -35.13
N ALA A 112 44.56 7.31 -34.78
CA ALA A 112 45.72 7.12 -35.66
C ALA A 112 45.34 6.30 -36.91
N LEU A 113 44.51 5.28 -36.72
CA LEU A 113 43.97 4.49 -37.83
C LEU A 113 43.07 5.33 -38.73
N LEU A 114 42.17 6.13 -38.15
CA LEU A 114 41.28 7.03 -38.92
C LEU A 114 42.09 8.03 -39.75
N GLN A 115 43.13 8.63 -39.17
CA GLN A 115 44.03 9.55 -39.88
C GLN A 115 44.75 8.85 -41.04
N GLY A 116 45.26 7.63 -40.83
CA GLY A 116 45.92 6.86 -41.88
C GLY A 116 44.98 6.52 -43.05
N VAL A 117 43.75 6.10 -42.75
CA VAL A 117 42.75 5.81 -43.78
C VAL A 117 42.35 7.07 -44.54
N ILE A 118 42.17 8.20 -43.86
CA ILE A 118 41.86 9.48 -44.52
C ILE A 118 43.03 9.92 -45.41
N ALA A 119 44.27 9.83 -44.94
CA ALA A 119 45.46 10.18 -45.72
C ALA A 119 45.57 9.32 -46.99
N ALA A 120 45.39 8.01 -46.85
CA ALA A 120 45.40 7.07 -47.98
C ALA A 120 44.30 7.39 -49.02
N LEU A 121 43.08 7.70 -48.56
CA LEU A 121 41.96 8.08 -49.45
C LEU A 121 42.17 9.44 -50.12
N LEU A 122 42.94 10.34 -49.49
CA LEU A 122 43.31 11.64 -50.06
C LEU A 122 44.61 11.59 -50.88
N GLY A 123 45.26 10.42 -50.99
CA GLY A 123 46.51 10.23 -51.73
C GLY A 123 47.70 10.99 -51.14
N ARG A 124 47.75 11.15 -49.80
CA ARG A 124 48.86 11.78 -49.06
C ARG A 124 49.58 10.80 -48.15
#